data_AF-A0A520XVR9-F1
#
_entry.id   AF-A0A520XVR9-F1
#
_cell.length_a   1.000
_cell.length_b   1.000
_cell.length_c   1.000
_cell.angle_alpha   90.00
_cell.angle_beta   90.00
_cell.angle_gamma   90.00
#
_symmetry.space_group_name_H-M   'P 1'
#
loop_
_entity.id
_entity.type
_entity.pdbx_description
1 polymer ?
#
loop_
_entity_poly.entity_id
_entity_poly.type
_entity_poly.pdbx_seq_one_letter_code
_entity_poly.pdbx_strand_id
1 'polypeptide(L)'
;MGQKVHPYGFRLGITTDWKSRWHADKGYADLVNEDSEIRDYLNGELLRGAVSRIEIERIGEQIQIDVHTARPGVVIGRRGVEADRLRAGLDKITGRPVKLNVVEVKDPETDAQLLARGIADQLQGRVAFRRAMKRAVQTAMRAGALGVRVEAKGRLGGADMGRREWYREGRVPLHTLRADVDYGEATARTTVGAIGIKCWVYKGDVVPSLTSTREKIAAEAALAAGAPQHVAPIKARAEEAAGEDRSSKLIEAGGGKRLIEAGGGRRKGEGRPEPKTTKDDLDDGSTDEPETADAEVATRDPLPATGQSEETASESTETVEAPTENETTSEREAGSGEPVATAEEASAEDAEGENA
;
A
#
# COMPACT_ATOMS: atom_id res chain seq x y z
N MET A 1 32.09 -4.10 -4.44
CA MET A 1 30.66 -4.36 -4.18
C MET A 1 30.33 -3.89 -2.77
N GLY A 2 29.64 -2.75 -2.63
CA GLY A 2 29.31 -2.19 -1.32
C GLY A 2 27.92 -2.59 -0.84
N GLN A 3 27.74 -2.64 0.48
CA GLN A 3 26.42 -2.72 1.09
C GLN A 3 25.68 -1.39 0.86
N LYS A 4 24.37 -1.45 0.62
CA LYS A 4 23.52 -0.26 0.43
C LYS A 4 22.75 0.02 1.72
N VAL A 5 22.62 1.29 2.07
CA VAL A 5 21.80 1.74 3.20
C VAL A 5 20.31 1.52 2.90
N HIS A 6 19.50 1.26 3.94
CA HIS A 6 18.06 1.12 3.81
C HIS A 6 17.42 2.45 3.34
N PRO A 7 16.67 2.49 2.22
CA PRO A 7 16.17 3.74 1.64
C PRO A 7 15.25 4.55 2.58
N TYR A 8 14.38 3.86 3.32
CA TYR A 8 13.53 4.45 4.34
C TYR A 8 14.33 5.06 5.50
N GLY A 9 15.24 4.29 6.12
CA GLY A 9 16.09 4.80 7.21
C GLY A 9 16.99 5.97 6.78
N PHE A 10 17.48 5.97 5.53
CA PHE A 10 18.27 7.09 4.99
C PHE A 10 17.47 8.40 4.85
N ARG A 11 16.13 8.33 4.78
CA ARG A 11 15.22 9.48 4.59
C ARG A 11 14.41 9.84 5.83
N LEU A 12 14.63 9.13 6.93
CA LEU A 12 13.93 9.32 8.18
C LEU A 12 14.22 10.73 8.74
N GLY A 13 13.17 11.49 9.05
CA GLY A 13 13.28 12.87 9.54
C GLY A 13 13.51 13.94 8.46
N ILE A 14 13.58 13.56 7.18
CA ILE A 14 13.66 14.50 6.05
C ILE A 14 12.42 14.38 5.17
N THR A 15 12.17 13.18 4.65
CA THR A 15 11.06 12.91 3.72
C THR A 15 10.08 11.91 4.30
N THR A 16 10.55 10.95 5.08
CA THR A 16 9.71 9.91 5.70
C THR A 16 9.61 10.11 7.20
N ASP A 17 8.40 9.91 7.73
CA ASP A 17 8.10 9.96 9.16
C ASP A 17 8.29 8.59 9.84
N TRP A 18 8.25 8.60 11.17
CA TRP A 18 8.32 7.39 12.02
C TRP A 18 7.03 6.57 11.96
N LYS A 19 7.15 5.23 12.08
CA LYS A 19 5.99 4.31 12.18
C LYS A 19 5.42 4.20 13.60
N SER A 20 6.22 4.41 14.63
CA SER A 20 5.75 4.52 16.01
C SER A 20 5.93 5.96 16.48
N ARG A 21 4.88 6.58 17.02
CA ARG A 21 4.93 7.93 17.60
C ARG A 21 4.50 7.88 19.05
N TRP A 22 5.49 7.83 19.94
CA TRP A 22 5.29 7.90 21.38
C TRP A 22 6.63 8.24 22.04
N HIS A 23 6.56 8.69 23.28
CA HIS A 23 7.73 9.04 24.09
C HIS A 23 7.61 8.41 25.48
N ALA A 24 8.71 7.88 26.01
CA ALA A 24 8.76 7.34 27.36
C ALA A 24 10.18 7.51 27.95
N ASP A 25 10.29 8.09 29.14
CA ASP A 25 11.57 8.27 29.84
C ASP A 25 12.07 6.96 30.48
N LYS A 26 11.14 6.13 30.98
CA LYS A 26 11.41 4.85 31.65
C LYS A 26 10.60 3.74 30.98
N GLY A 27 11.12 2.52 31.00
CA GLY A 27 10.45 1.36 30.42
C GLY A 27 10.40 1.36 28.88
N TYR A 28 11.29 2.13 28.23
CA TYR A 28 11.32 2.22 26.76
C TYR A 28 11.51 0.85 26.09
N ALA A 29 12.41 0.01 26.62
CA ALA A 29 12.68 -1.32 26.08
C ALA A 29 11.43 -2.22 26.10
N ASP A 30 10.66 -2.19 27.19
CA ASP A 30 9.44 -2.99 27.34
C ASP A 30 8.39 -2.56 26.33
N LEU A 31 8.21 -1.25 26.12
CA LEU A 31 7.28 -0.70 25.13
C LEU A 31 7.70 -1.03 23.69
N VAL A 32 9.01 -1.08 23.40
CA VAL A 32 9.51 -1.50 22.07
C VAL A 32 9.25 -2.99 21.83
N ASN A 33 9.44 -3.83 22.85
CA ASN A 33 9.13 -5.26 22.76
C ASN A 33 7.63 -5.48 22.52
N GLU A 34 6.78 -4.78 23.27
CA GLU A 34 5.33 -4.78 23.09
C GLU A 34 4.94 -4.33 21.66
N ASP A 35 5.54 -3.26 21.13
CA ASP A 35 5.33 -2.81 19.75
C ASP A 35 5.73 -3.89 18.71
N SER A 36 6.77 -4.69 18.99
CA SER A 36 7.20 -5.81 18.13
C SER A 36 6.17 -6.93 18.15
N GLU A 37 5.71 -7.33 19.34
CA GLU A 37 4.70 -8.37 19.51
C GLU A 37 3.36 -8.01 18.83
N ILE A 38 2.93 -6.75 18.97
CA ILE A 38 1.75 -6.22 18.27
C ILE A 38 1.90 -6.38 16.76
N ARG A 39 3.07 -6.01 16.21
CA ARG A 39 3.31 -6.11 14.75
C ARG A 39 3.35 -7.55 14.28
N ASP A 40 3.97 -8.45 15.04
CA ASP A 40 4.05 -9.86 14.69
C ASP A 40 2.67 -10.53 14.75
N TYR A 41 1.87 -10.21 15.78
CA TYR A 41 0.48 -10.65 15.90
C TYR A 41 -0.37 -10.19 14.70
N LEU A 42 -0.32 -8.89 14.37
CA LEU A 42 -1.09 -8.33 13.26
C LEU A 42 -0.64 -8.90 11.91
N ASN A 43 0.67 -9.03 11.67
CA ASN A 43 1.17 -9.62 10.43
C ASN A 43 0.80 -11.11 10.29
N GLY A 44 0.70 -11.84 11.41
CA GLY A 44 0.27 -13.22 11.47
C GLY A 44 -1.22 -13.43 11.19
N GLU A 45 -2.09 -12.61 11.78
CA GLU A 45 -3.55 -12.77 11.60
C GLU A 45 -4.02 -12.16 10.26
N LEU A 46 -3.43 -11.03 9.84
CA LEU A 46 -3.84 -10.29 8.63
C LEU A 46 -3.11 -10.77 7.37
N LEU A 47 -2.97 -12.09 7.20
CA LEU A 47 -2.36 -12.69 6.00
C LEU A 47 -3.10 -12.33 4.71
N ARG A 48 -4.44 -12.27 4.78
CA ARG A 48 -5.30 -11.89 3.65
C ARG A 48 -5.56 -10.38 3.58
N GLY A 49 -5.22 -9.64 4.64
CA GLY A 49 -5.52 -8.22 4.75
C GLY A 49 -4.73 -7.32 3.81
N ALA A 50 -3.65 -7.79 3.17
CA ALA A 50 -2.76 -6.95 2.35
C ALA A 50 -2.41 -5.63 3.07
N VAL A 51 -1.75 -5.78 4.22
CA VAL A 51 -1.30 -4.66 5.06
C VAL A 51 -0.02 -4.06 4.47
N SER A 52 0.01 -2.73 4.33
CA SER A 52 1.18 -1.95 3.89
C SER A 52 2.04 -1.57 5.09
N ARG A 53 1.46 -0.84 6.04
CA ARG A 53 2.15 -0.35 7.25
C ARG A 53 1.22 -0.35 8.45
N ILE A 54 1.85 -0.46 9.62
CA ILE A 54 1.18 -0.42 10.92
C ILE A 54 1.81 0.76 11.67
N GLU A 55 0.98 1.76 11.96
CA GLU A 55 1.37 2.91 12.76
C GLU A 55 0.88 2.71 14.19
N ILE A 56 1.74 2.99 15.17
CA ILE A 56 1.44 2.82 16.60
C ILE A 56 1.65 4.16 17.29
N GLU A 57 0.59 4.69 17.87
CA GLU A 57 0.62 5.90 18.69
C GLU A 57 0.20 5.55 20.11
N ARG A 58 0.88 6.10 21.11
CA ARG A 58 0.54 5.88 22.52
C ARG A 58 0.23 7.21 23.16
N ILE A 59 -1.01 7.37 23.63
CA ILE A 59 -1.50 8.59 24.25
C ILE A 59 -1.87 8.24 25.69
N GLY A 60 -0.97 8.54 26.62
CA GLY A 60 -1.11 8.15 28.02
C GLY A 60 -1.16 6.62 28.18
N GLU A 61 -2.29 6.11 28.65
CA GLU A 61 -2.52 4.67 28.86
C GLU A 61 -3.15 3.98 27.63
N GLN A 62 -3.75 4.74 26.71
CA GLN A 62 -4.41 4.20 25.54
C GLN A 62 -3.43 4.04 24.36
N ILE A 63 -3.53 2.90 23.68
CA ILE A 63 -2.74 2.62 22.48
C ILE A 63 -3.66 2.76 21.26
N GLN A 64 -3.27 3.60 20.31
CA GLN A 64 -3.92 3.74 19.02
C GLN A 64 -3.08 3.03 17.96
N ILE A 65 -3.71 2.12 17.23
CA ILE A 65 -3.06 1.35 16.16
C ILE A 65 -3.79 1.65 14.85
N ASP A 66 -3.06 2.22 13.91
CA ASP A 66 -3.56 2.59 12.60
C ASP A 66 -3.00 1.61 11.56
N VAL A 67 -3.85 0.69 11.11
CA VAL A 67 -3.51 -0.34 10.14
C VAL A 67 -3.83 0.17 8.73
N HIS A 68 -2.80 0.38 7.93
CA HIS A 68 -2.95 0.79 6.54
C HIS A 68 -3.04 -0.43 5.63
N THR A 69 -4.16 -0.57 4.93
CA THR A 69 -4.48 -1.75 4.13
C THR A 69 -5.07 -1.39 2.77
N ALA A 70 -4.79 -2.21 1.75
CA ALA A 70 -5.46 -2.13 0.46
C ALA A 70 -6.88 -2.73 0.47
N ARG A 71 -7.21 -3.54 1.48
CA ARG A 71 -8.46 -4.30 1.58
C ARG A 71 -9.09 -4.14 2.96
N PRO A 72 -9.62 -2.95 3.29
CA PRO A 72 -10.21 -2.69 4.61
C PRO A 72 -11.37 -3.63 4.96
N GLY A 73 -12.17 -4.03 3.96
CA GLY A 73 -13.30 -4.95 4.17
C GLY A 73 -12.90 -6.33 4.70
N VAL A 74 -11.71 -6.83 4.35
CA VAL A 74 -11.19 -8.12 4.85
C VAL A 74 -10.72 -7.98 6.30
N VAL A 75 -10.15 -6.82 6.65
CA VAL A 75 -9.64 -6.53 8.01
C VAL A 75 -10.77 -6.30 9.01
N ILE A 76 -11.85 -5.64 8.58
CA ILE A 76 -13.03 -5.39 9.42
C ILE A 76 -13.88 -6.67 9.56
N GLY A 77 -14.00 -7.44 8.48
CA GLY A 77 -14.82 -8.64 8.42
C GLY A 77 -16.31 -8.35 8.36
N ARG A 78 -17.13 -9.42 8.37
CA ARG A 78 -18.60 -9.28 8.30
C ARG A 78 -19.12 -8.69 9.62
N ARG A 79 -19.79 -7.54 9.55
CA ARG A 79 -20.33 -6.81 10.73
C ARG A 79 -19.28 -6.47 11.80
N GLY A 80 -18.00 -6.34 11.43
CA GLY A 80 -16.95 -5.97 12.39
C GLY A 80 -16.38 -7.11 13.25
N VAL A 81 -16.83 -8.35 13.05
CA VAL A 81 -16.43 -9.50 13.89
C VAL A 81 -14.91 -9.70 13.91
N GLU A 82 -14.22 -9.50 12.78
CA GLU A 82 -12.77 -9.68 12.72
C GLU A 82 -12.03 -8.54 13.44
N ALA A 83 -12.50 -7.30 13.31
CA ALA A 83 -11.94 -6.17 14.03
C ALA A 83 -12.08 -6.33 15.55
N ASP A 84 -13.22 -6.83 16.03
CA ASP A 84 -13.44 -7.07 17.46
C ASP A 84 -12.58 -8.23 17.99
N ARG A 85 -12.38 -9.27 17.18
CA ARG A 85 -11.45 -10.36 17.49
C ARG A 85 -10.00 -9.86 17.57
N LEU A 86 -9.58 -9.02 16.64
CA LEU A 86 -8.24 -8.42 16.65
C LEU A 86 -8.03 -7.52 17.87
N ARG A 87 -9.01 -6.67 18.21
CA ARG A 87 -8.98 -5.85 19.42
C ARG A 87 -8.84 -6.70 20.67
N ALA A 88 -9.68 -7.73 20.84
CA ALA A 88 -9.62 -8.63 21.98
C ALA A 88 -8.28 -9.41 22.07
N GLY A 89 -7.62 -9.68 20.95
CA GLY A 89 -6.28 -10.26 20.92
C GLY A 89 -5.19 -9.26 21.31
N LEU A 90 -5.30 -8.02 20.83
CA LEU A 90 -4.38 -6.93 21.17
C LEU A 90 -4.49 -6.56 22.65
N ASP A 91 -5.70 -6.45 23.20
CA ASP A 91 -5.92 -6.15 24.63
C ASP A 91 -5.27 -7.20 25.55
N LYS A 92 -5.20 -8.47 25.11
CA LYS A 92 -4.54 -9.56 25.87
C LYS A 92 -3.02 -9.44 25.87
N ILE A 93 -2.44 -8.92 24.78
CA ILE A 93 -0.98 -8.76 24.63
C ILE A 93 -0.53 -7.53 25.41
N THR A 94 -1.25 -6.41 25.24
CA THR A 94 -0.85 -5.12 25.82
C THR A 94 -1.29 -4.94 27.27
N GLY A 95 -2.36 -5.62 27.68
CA GLY A 95 -3.00 -5.41 28.99
C GLY A 95 -3.59 -4.01 29.15
N ARG A 96 -3.75 -3.25 28.05
CA ARG A 96 -4.23 -1.87 28.00
C ARG A 96 -5.32 -1.73 26.95
N PRO A 97 -6.25 -0.77 27.07
CA PRO A 97 -7.29 -0.58 26.08
C PRO A 97 -6.70 -0.14 24.72
N VAL A 98 -6.96 -0.92 23.67
CA VAL A 98 -6.47 -0.64 22.31
C VAL A 98 -7.56 -0.08 21.41
N LYS A 99 -7.27 1.05 20.77
CA LYS A 99 -8.09 1.62 19.69
C LYS A 99 -7.51 1.21 18.33
N LEU A 100 -8.19 0.27 17.66
CA LEU A 100 -7.84 -0.15 16.31
C LEU A 100 -8.57 0.70 15.26
N ASN A 101 -7.81 1.43 14.45
CA ASN A 101 -8.30 2.14 13.27
C ASN A 101 -7.77 1.44 12.00
N VAL A 102 -8.65 1.32 11.00
CA VAL A 102 -8.30 0.74 9.70
C VAL A 102 -8.33 1.85 8.67
N VAL A 103 -7.18 2.13 8.06
CA VAL A 103 -7.01 3.19 7.07
C VAL A 103 -6.81 2.56 5.69
N GLU A 104 -7.59 3.02 4.72
CA GLU A 104 -7.47 2.55 3.34
C GLU A 104 -6.28 3.22 2.63
N VAL A 105 -5.48 2.41 1.93
CA VAL A 105 -4.45 2.88 1.01
C VAL A 105 -5.11 3.21 -0.33
N LYS A 106 -5.11 4.49 -0.72
CA LYS A 106 -5.75 4.98 -1.95
C LYS A 106 -5.23 4.28 -3.22
N ASP A 107 -3.91 4.22 -3.37
CA ASP A 107 -3.24 3.66 -4.55
C ASP A 107 -2.34 2.48 -4.15
N PRO A 108 -2.87 1.24 -4.08
CA PRO A 108 -2.12 0.07 -3.63
C PRO A 108 -1.00 -0.34 -4.60
N GLU A 109 -1.16 -0.01 -5.88
CA GLU A 109 -0.17 -0.31 -6.92
C GLU A 109 1.06 0.60 -6.88
N THR A 110 1.00 1.69 -6.11
CA THR A 110 2.12 2.63 -5.93
C THR A 110 2.84 2.38 -4.59
N ASP A 111 2.26 1.56 -3.71
CA ASP A 111 2.85 1.17 -2.43
C ASP A 111 3.86 0.03 -2.62
N ALA A 112 5.09 0.24 -2.16
CA ALA A 112 6.17 -0.71 -2.40
C ALA A 112 5.98 -2.04 -1.64
N GLN A 113 5.38 -2.00 -0.45
CA GLN A 113 5.17 -3.18 0.38
C GLN A 113 4.07 -4.07 -0.20
N LEU A 114 2.98 -3.46 -0.68
CA LEU A 114 1.87 -4.18 -1.32
C LEU A 114 2.29 -4.80 -2.65
N LEU A 115 3.07 -4.09 -3.46
CA LEU A 115 3.66 -4.64 -4.68
C LEU A 115 4.58 -5.84 -4.37
N ALA A 116 5.47 -5.72 -3.38
CA ALA A 116 6.37 -6.81 -2.98
C ALA A 116 5.60 -8.05 -2.53
N ARG A 117 4.56 -7.86 -1.70
CA ARG A 117 3.67 -8.94 -1.24
C ARG A 117 2.88 -9.55 -2.39
N GLY A 118 2.35 -8.75 -3.30
CA GLY A 118 1.65 -9.23 -4.49
C GLY A 118 2.53 -10.11 -5.40
N ILE A 119 3.80 -9.74 -5.57
CA ILE A 119 4.77 -10.59 -6.28
C ILE A 119 5.03 -11.88 -5.48
N ALA A 120 5.16 -11.78 -4.15
CA ALA A 120 5.41 -12.95 -3.30
C ALA A 120 4.28 -13.97 -3.41
N ASP A 121 3.04 -13.52 -3.35
CA ASP A 121 1.85 -14.36 -3.47
C ASP A 121 1.79 -15.02 -4.86
N GLN A 122 2.14 -14.29 -5.92
CA GLN A 122 2.22 -14.86 -7.28
C GLN A 122 3.30 -15.94 -7.41
N LEU A 123 4.48 -15.74 -6.79
CA LEU A 123 5.53 -16.75 -6.80
C LEU A 123 5.16 -18.00 -5.99
N GLN A 124 4.44 -17.83 -4.88
CA GLN A 124 3.88 -18.95 -4.10
C GLN A 124 2.84 -19.71 -4.92
N GLY A 125 2.03 -19.00 -5.71
CA GLY A 125 1.13 -19.56 -6.72
C GLY A 125 1.81 -20.17 -7.95
N ARG A 126 3.13 -20.36 -7.94
CA ARG A 126 3.94 -20.95 -9.03
C ARG A 126 3.89 -20.18 -10.36
N VAL A 127 3.57 -18.89 -10.32
CA VAL A 127 3.65 -18.04 -11.51
C VAL A 127 5.11 -17.83 -11.89
N ALA A 128 5.40 -17.81 -13.20
CA ALA A 128 6.74 -17.53 -13.70
C ALA A 128 7.24 -16.17 -13.18
N PHE A 129 8.40 -16.17 -12.53
CA PHE A 129 8.91 -15.00 -11.82
C PHE A 129 9.16 -13.77 -12.72
N ARG A 130 9.58 -13.98 -13.98
CA ARG A 130 9.73 -12.92 -14.98
C ARG A 130 8.40 -12.23 -15.28
N ARG A 131 7.33 -13.02 -15.40
CA ARG A 131 5.97 -12.51 -15.66
C ARG A 131 5.46 -11.71 -14.46
N ALA A 132 5.64 -12.24 -13.25
CA ALA A 132 5.22 -11.56 -12.01
C ALA A 132 5.93 -10.21 -11.84
N MET A 133 7.26 -10.16 -12.00
CA MET A 133 8.04 -8.93 -11.90
C MET A 133 7.69 -7.92 -12.98
N LYS A 134 7.65 -8.34 -14.26
CA LYS A 134 7.33 -7.43 -15.37
C LYS A 134 5.91 -6.86 -15.25
N ARG A 135 4.95 -7.68 -14.82
CA ARG A 135 3.59 -7.21 -14.54
C ARG A 135 3.56 -6.17 -13.43
N ALA A 136 4.24 -6.43 -12.30
CA ALA A 136 4.27 -5.49 -11.18
C ALA A 136 4.87 -4.13 -11.56
N VAL A 137 6.00 -4.13 -12.29
CA VAL A 137 6.62 -2.90 -12.79
C VAL A 137 5.66 -2.13 -13.70
N GLN A 138 5.01 -2.81 -14.65
CA GLN A 138 4.05 -2.18 -15.57
C GLN A 138 2.80 -1.64 -14.86
N THR A 139 2.28 -2.35 -13.85
CA THR A 139 1.11 -1.87 -13.09
C THR A 139 1.44 -0.62 -12.29
N ALA A 140 2.60 -0.59 -11.62
CA ALA A 140 3.04 0.56 -10.86
C ALA A 140 3.34 1.78 -11.75
N MET A 141 3.97 1.58 -12.91
CA MET A 141 4.16 2.66 -13.91
C MET A 141 2.81 3.18 -14.44
N ARG A 142 1.83 2.29 -14.67
CA ARG A 142 0.47 2.70 -15.10
C ARG A 142 -0.28 3.48 -14.01
N ALA A 143 -0.05 3.14 -12.75
CA ALA A 143 -0.62 3.85 -11.60
C ALA A 143 0.01 5.24 -11.37
N GLY A 144 1.01 5.64 -12.17
CA GLY A 144 1.61 6.97 -12.12
C GLY A 144 2.93 7.05 -11.33
N ALA A 145 3.54 5.92 -10.96
CA ALA A 145 4.89 5.94 -10.41
C ALA A 145 5.90 6.49 -11.44
N LEU A 146 6.81 7.37 -10.99
CA LEU A 146 7.84 7.96 -11.87
C LEU A 146 9.02 7.00 -12.12
N GLY A 147 9.15 5.99 -11.27
CA GLY A 147 10.02 4.86 -11.53
C GLY A 147 9.89 3.76 -10.49
N VAL A 148 10.20 2.55 -10.93
CA VAL A 148 10.03 1.34 -10.14
C VAL A 148 11.23 0.44 -10.38
N ARG A 149 11.78 -0.11 -9.31
CA ARG A 149 12.77 -1.19 -9.37
C ARG A 149 12.23 -2.36 -8.56
N VAL A 150 12.25 -3.55 -9.15
CA VAL A 150 11.90 -4.80 -8.48
C VAL A 150 13.10 -5.72 -8.56
N GLU A 151 13.49 -6.34 -7.46
CA GLU A 151 14.58 -7.29 -7.36
C GLU A 151 14.11 -8.55 -6.67
N ALA A 152 14.34 -9.71 -7.28
CA ALA A 152 14.08 -11.02 -6.69
C ALA A 152 15.41 -11.77 -6.53
N LYS A 153 15.63 -12.34 -5.35
CA LYS A 153 16.83 -13.12 -5.01
C LYS A 153 16.42 -14.46 -4.41
N GLY A 154 16.94 -15.56 -4.96
CA GLY A 154 16.71 -16.91 -4.46
C GLY A 154 16.79 -17.95 -5.57
N ARG A 155 16.24 -19.14 -5.32
CA ARG A 155 16.12 -20.25 -6.29
C ARG A 155 15.00 -19.97 -7.31
N LEU A 156 15.21 -18.98 -8.17
CA LEU A 156 14.19 -18.47 -9.09
C LEU A 156 13.77 -19.53 -10.11
N GLY A 157 12.51 -19.95 -10.05
CA GLY A 157 11.94 -20.95 -10.96
C GLY A 157 12.33 -22.39 -10.62
N GLY A 158 12.80 -22.67 -9.40
CA GLY A 158 13.20 -24.02 -8.99
C GLY A 158 14.61 -24.41 -9.41
N ALA A 159 15.42 -23.45 -9.88
CA ALA A 159 16.82 -23.68 -10.18
C ALA A 159 17.59 -24.11 -8.93
N ASP A 160 18.58 -24.98 -9.10
CA ASP A 160 19.32 -25.52 -7.96
C ASP A 160 20.11 -24.41 -7.23
N MET A 161 20.80 -23.58 -8.00
CA MET A 161 21.55 -22.44 -7.49
C MET A 161 20.73 -21.15 -7.46
N GLY A 162 20.84 -20.42 -6.35
CA GLY A 162 20.19 -19.12 -6.18
C GLY A 162 20.81 -18.03 -7.05
N ARG A 163 19.96 -17.21 -7.68
CA ARG A 163 20.37 -16.04 -8.48
C ARG A 163 19.62 -14.79 -8.06
N ARG A 164 20.11 -13.64 -8.53
CA ARG A 164 19.47 -12.33 -8.35
C ARG A 164 19.08 -11.79 -9.72
N GLU A 165 17.82 -11.44 -9.88
CA GLU A 165 17.30 -10.80 -11.09
C GLU A 165 16.56 -9.52 -10.70
N TRP A 166 16.74 -8.46 -11.49
CA TRP A 166 16.11 -7.18 -11.22
C TRP A 166 15.59 -6.55 -12.51
N TYR A 167 14.46 -5.89 -12.40
CA TYR A 167 13.85 -5.08 -13.46
C TYR A 167 13.71 -3.66 -12.94
N ARG A 168 14.02 -2.68 -13.80
CA ARG A 168 13.87 -1.25 -13.49
C ARG A 168 13.24 -0.55 -14.67
N GLU A 169 12.26 0.28 -14.37
CA GLU A 169 11.61 1.18 -15.33
C GLU A 169 11.52 2.58 -14.71
N GLY A 170 11.64 3.63 -15.52
CA GLY A 170 11.66 5.01 -15.03
C GLY A 170 12.88 5.38 -14.18
N ARG A 171 12.72 6.40 -13.34
CA ARG A 171 13.81 6.96 -12.50
C ARG A 171 13.70 6.48 -11.06
N VAL A 172 14.81 6.01 -10.48
CA VAL A 172 14.87 5.61 -9.06
C VAL A 172 16.13 6.22 -8.42
N PRO A 173 16.09 7.51 -8.01
CA PRO A 173 17.23 8.21 -7.45
C PRO A 173 17.47 7.84 -5.97
N LEU A 174 18.27 6.80 -5.72
CA LEU A 174 18.50 6.31 -4.35
C LEU A 174 19.38 7.23 -3.49
N HIS A 175 20.28 8.00 -4.11
CA HIS A 175 21.21 8.91 -3.42
C HIS A 175 20.58 10.27 -3.08
N THR A 176 19.48 10.62 -3.74
CA THR A 176 18.81 11.90 -3.53
C THR A 176 17.93 11.81 -2.29
N LEU A 177 18.21 12.65 -1.29
CA LEU A 177 17.46 12.67 -0.03
C LEU A 177 16.04 13.19 -0.20
N ARG A 178 15.84 14.24 -1.01
CA ARG A 178 14.52 14.82 -1.28
C ARG A 178 13.56 13.92 -2.08
N ALA A 179 14.07 12.83 -2.64
CA ALA A 179 13.26 11.93 -3.45
C ALA A 179 12.40 11.03 -2.55
N ASP A 180 11.09 11.03 -2.76
CA ASP A 180 10.16 10.10 -2.13
C ASP A 180 10.32 8.71 -2.77
N VAL A 181 11.11 7.88 -2.09
CA VAL A 181 11.35 6.49 -2.50
C VAL A 181 10.81 5.58 -1.42
N ASP A 182 9.71 4.94 -1.76
CA ASP A 182 9.10 3.90 -0.95
C ASP A 182 9.85 2.57 -1.16
N TYR A 183 10.05 1.82 -0.07
CA TYR A 183 10.75 0.54 -0.08
C TYR A 183 9.92 -0.51 0.63
N GLY A 184 9.72 -1.62 -0.07
CA GLY A 184 9.01 -2.78 0.45
C GLY A 184 9.82 -4.05 0.27
N GLU A 185 9.67 -4.97 1.21
CA GLU A 185 10.24 -6.30 1.12
C GLU A 185 9.26 -7.38 1.52
N ALA A 186 9.33 -8.50 0.83
CA ALA A 186 8.49 -9.65 1.08
C ALA A 186 9.29 -10.94 0.85
N THR A 187 8.99 -11.95 1.64
CA THR A 187 9.58 -13.28 1.49
C THR A 187 8.53 -14.23 0.94
N ALA A 188 8.76 -14.77 -0.26
CA ALA A 188 7.94 -15.83 -0.81
C ALA A 188 8.45 -17.19 -0.33
N ARG A 189 7.60 -17.93 0.40
CA ARG A 189 7.92 -19.29 0.86
C ARG A 189 7.47 -20.28 -0.21
N THR A 190 8.42 -20.79 -1.00
CA THR A 190 8.16 -21.78 -2.07
C THR A 190 8.60 -23.17 -1.64
N THR A 191 8.23 -24.20 -2.39
CA THR A 191 8.58 -25.60 -2.09
C THR A 191 10.09 -25.85 -2.07
N VAL A 192 10.85 -25.14 -2.91
CA VAL A 192 12.31 -25.30 -3.04
C VAL A 192 13.10 -24.40 -2.09
N GLY A 193 12.43 -23.51 -1.34
CA GLY A 193 13.05 -22.56 -0.43
C GLY A 193 12.41 -21.17 -0.43
N ALA A 194 13.09 -20.21 0.19
CA ALA A 194 12.63 -18.83 0.27
C ALA A 194 13.18 -17.98 -0.89
N ILE A 195 12.33 -17.14 -1.46
CA ILE A 195 12.72 -16.11 -2.43
C ILE A 195 12.46 -14.75 -1.80
N GLY A 196 13.50 -13.94 -1.67
CA GLY A 196 13.39 -12.56 -1.18
C GLY A 196 13.07 -11.61 -2.33
N ILE A 197 12.06 -10.76 -2.15
CA ILE A 197 11.65 -9.73 -3.11
C ILE A 197 11.85 -8.38 -2.46
N LYS A 198 12.45 -7.46 -3.21
CA LYS A 198 12.66 -6.07 -2.82
C LYS A 198 12.09 -5.16 -3.89
N CYS A 199 11.30 -4.18 -3.48
CA CYS A 199 10.67 -3.22 -4.37
C CYS A 199 11.08 -1.81 -3.95
N TRP A 200 11.42 -0.97 -4.92
CA TRP A 200 11.60 0.47 -4.75
C TRP A 200 10.64 1.18 -5.69
N VAL A 201 9.83 2.08 -5.15
CA VAL A 201 8.89 2.90 -5.93
C VAL A 201 9.21 4.36 -5.70
N TYR A 202 9.48 5.10 -6.78
CA TYR A 202 9.72 6.54 -6.74
C TYR A 202 8.43 7.28 -7.12
N LYS A 203 7.93 8.09 -6.20
CA LYS A 203 6.65 8.81 -6.33
C LYS A 203 6.84 10.27 -6.74
N GLY A 204 8.03 10.82 -6.59
CA GLY A 204 8.31 12.23 -6.84
C GLY A 204 9.37 12.79 -5.90
N ASP A 205 9.77 14.04 -6.14
CA ASP A 205 10.59 14.77 -5.20
C ASP A 205 9.64 15.50 -4.23
N VAL A 206 9.82 15.31 -2.93
CA VAL A 206 9.10 16.09 -1.92
C VAL A 206 9.89 17.37 -1.74
N VAL A 207 9.38 18.46 -2.31
CA VAL A 207 9.90 19.79 -2.00
C VAL A 207 9.18 20.21 -0.72
N PRO A 208 9.85 20.29 0.44
CA PRO A 208 9.21 20.84 1.62
C PRO A 208 8.89 22.31 1.30
N SER A 209 7.62 22.62 1.11
CA SER A 209 7.21 24.02 1.11
C SER A 209 7.54 24.54 2.50
N LEU A 210 8.33 25.61 2.59
CA LEU A 210 8.73 26.19 3.87
C LEU A 210 7.52 26.53 4.76
N THR A 211 6.37 26.79 4.14
CA THR A 211 5.06 27.02 4.78
C THR A 211 4.57 25.78 5.53
N SER A 212 4.50 24.61 4.88
CA SER A 212 3.99 23.39 5.53
C SER A 212 4.88 22.88 6.66
N THR A 213 6.19 23.11 6.55
CA THR A 213 7.15 22.75 7.61
C THR A 213 7.02 23.71 8.79
N ARG A 214 6.85 25.02 8.54
CA ARG A 214 6.58 26.01 9.58
C ARG A 214 5.27 25.79 10.30
N GLU A 215 4.21 25.44 9.59
CA GLU A 215 2.91 25.13 10.19
C GLU A 215 2.96 23.88 11.07
N LYS A 216 3.67 22.82 10.62
CA LYS A 216 3.90 21.62 11.44
C LYS A 216 4.72 21.94 12.69
N ILE A 217 5.82 22.67 12.56
CA ILE A 217 6.65 23.09 13.70
C ILE A 217 5.85 24.00 14.65
N ALA A 218 5.04 24.92 14.12
CA ALA A 218 4.21 25.79 14.93
C ALA A 218 3.09 25.02 15.65
N ALA A 219 2.48 24.04 14.99
CA ALA A 219 1.47 23.17 15.58
C ALA A 219 2.06 22.26 16.67
N GLU A 220 3.26 21.71 16.43
CA GLU A 220 3.98 20.88 17.40
C GLU A 220 4.47 21.72 18.61
N ALA A 221 4.97 22.93 18.36
CA ALA A 221 5.33 23.87 19.42
C ALA A 221 4.11 24.33 20.23
N ALA A 222 2.97 24.57 19.58
CA ALA A 222 1.72 24.91 20.26
C ALA A 222 1.18 23.76 21.12
N LEU A 223 1.29 22.52 20.62
CA LEU A 223 0.93 21.32 21.35
C LEU A 223 1.85 21.07 22.55
N ALA A 224 3.16 21.25 22.38
CA ALA A 224 4.14 21.14 23.45
C ALA A 224 4.01 22.26 24.51
N ALA A 225 3.58 23.45 24.11
CA ALA A 225 3.32 24.58 25.00
C ALA A 225 1.96 24.50 25.73
N GLY A 226 1.16 23.45 25.49
CA GLY A 226 -0.14 23.26 26.14
C GLY A 226 -1.20 24.30 25.73
N ALA A 227 -1.04 24.94 24.58
CA ALA A 227 -2.02 25.91 24.10
C ALA A 227 -3.31 25.18 23.66
N PRO A 228 -4.51 25.65 24.06
CA PRO A 228 -5.75 25.04 23.64
C PRO A 228 -5.89 25.18 22.12
N GLN A 229 -6.22 24.07 21.44
CA GLN A 229 -6.60 24.09 20.03
C GLN A 229 -7.87 24.94 19.88
N HIS A 230 -7.72 26.21 19.52
CA HIS A 230 -8.85 27.04 19.17
C HIS A 230 -9.37 26.59 17.80
N VAL A 231 -10.25 25.59 17.79
CA VAL A 231 -11.03 25.26 16.60
C VAL A 231 -11.91 26.47 16.32
N ALA A 232 -11.55 27.27 15.31
CA ALA A 232 -12.37 28.39 14.90
C ALA A 232 -13.81 27.88 14.64
N PRO A 233 -14.83 28.58 15.15
CA PRO A 233 -16.22 28.15 14.99
C PRO A 233 -16.55 28.05 13.50
N ILE A 234 -17.40 27.08 13.13
CA ILE A 234 -17.77 26.75 11.74
C ILE A 234 -18.18 27.99 10.92
N LYS A 235 -18.73 29.02 11.59
CA LYS A 235 -19.12 30.31 11.01
C LYS A 235 -17.93 31.13 10.47
N ALA A 236 -16.80 31.14 11.19
CA ALA A 236 -15.57 31.82 10.77
C ALA A 236 -14.89 31.10 9.60
N ARG A 237 -14.96 29.76 9.58
CA ARG A 237 -14.43 28.93 8.48
C ARG A 237 -15.24 29.09 7.18
N ALA A 238 -16.55 29.35 7.30
CA ALA A 238 -17.43 29.66 6.18
C ALA A 238 -17.24 31.10 5.67
N GLU A 239 -16.94 32.07 6.55
CA GLU A 239 -16.59 33.44 6.15
C GLU A 239 -15.22 33.52 5.47
N GLU A 240 -14.23 32.76 5.93
CA GLU A 240 -12.89 32.70 5.32
C GLU A 240 -12.91 32.02 3.94
N ALA A 241 -13.78 31.02 3.75
CA ALA A 241 -14.02 30.40 2.45
C ALA A 241 -14.85 31.27 1.48
N ALA A 242 -15.54 32.31 1.98
CA ALA A 242 -16.42 33.18 1.22
C ALA A 242 -15.89 34.61 1.04
N GLY A 243 -14.69 34.93 1.52
CA GLY A 243 -14.32 36.29 1.89
C GLY A 243 -13.05 36.85 1.29
N GLU A 244 -12.78 36.68 -0.01
CA GLU A 244 -11.85 37.58 -0.70
C GLU A 244 -12.23 37.75 -2.18
N ASP A 245 -13.21 38.62 -2.44
CA ASP A 245 -13.21 39.46 -3.65
C ASP A 245 -14.33 40.51 -3.59
N ARG A 246 -13.92 41.76 -3.35
CA ARG A 246 -14.37 42.98 -4.05
C ARG A 246 -13.70 44.22 -3.43
N SER A 247 -12.39 44.34 -3.58
CA SER A 247 -11.76 45.66 -3.54
C SER A 247 -12.03 46.34 -4.88
N SER A 248 -12.85 47.39 -4.87
CA SER A 248 -13.09 48.26 -6.02
C SER A 248 -11.76 48.86 -6.51
N LYS A 249 -11.29 48.43 -7.68
CA LYS A 249 -10.21 49.11 -8.41
C LYS A 249 -10.71 50.48 -8.84
N LEU A 250 -10.11 51.52 -8.26
CA LEU A 250 -10.14 52.88 -8.75
C LEU A 250 -9.40 52.92 -10.10
N ILE A 251 -10.13 53.10 -11.20
CA ILE A 251 -9.56 53.49 -12.50
C ILE A 251 -10.16 54.86 -12.82
N GLU A 252 -9.38 55.90 -12.60
CA GLU A 252 -9.71 57.26 -12.99
C GLU A 252 -9.06 57.54 -14.36
N ALA A 253 -9.87 57.54 -15.41
CA ALA A 253 -9.52 58.12 -16.70
C ALA A 253 -10.77 58.76 -17.30
N GLY A 254 -10.89 60.08 -17.15
CA GLY A 254 -11.65 60.94 -18.05
C GLY A 254 -13.17 61.02 -17.85
N GLY A 255 -13.61 61.95 -17.00
CA GLY A 255 -14.85 62.72 -17.23
C GLY A 255 -16.06 62.42 -16.33
N GLY A 256 -16.25 63.28 -15.31
CA GLY A 256 -17.58 63.58 -14.74
C GLY A 256 -17.89 62.98 -13.36
N LYS A 257 -17.75 63.80 -12.31
CA LYS A 257 -18.17 63.50 -10.93
C LYS A 257 -19.70 63.43 -10.81
N ARG A 258 -20.25 62.36 -10.20
CA ARG A 258 -21.42 62.45 -9.32
C ARG A 258 -21.32 61.48 -8.13
N LEU A 259 -21.49 62.08 -6.96
CA LEU A 259 -21.67 61.46 -5.65
C LEU A 259 -23.17 61.26 -5.44
N ILE A 260 -23.62 60.07 -5.04
CA ILE A 260 -24.97 59.88 -4.50
C ILE A 260 -24.85 58.99 -3.27
N GLU A 261 -25.03 59.60 -2.11
CA GLU A 261 -25.30 58.93 -0.84
C GLU A 261 -26.79 59.12 -0.46
N ALA A 262 -27.25 58.25 0.43
CA ALA A 262 -28.61 57.90 0.80
C ALA A 262 -29.64 59.03 1.00
N GLY A 263 -30.91 58.71 0.71
CA GLY A 263 -32.06 59.54 1.11
C GLY A 263 -33.37 58.76 1.08
N GLY A 264 -33.94 58.51 2.27
CA GLY A 264 -35.32 58.04 2.43
C GLY A 264 -36.36 59.16 2.27
N GLY A 265 -37.57 58.81 1.85
CA GLY A 265 -38.71 59.73 1.75
C GLY A 265 -40.04 59.00 1.48
N ARG A 266 -41.05 59.28 2.32
CA ARG A 266 -42.38 58.63 2.41
C ARG A 266 -43.42 59.10 1.37
N ARG A 267 -44.50 58.28 1.26
CA ARG A 267 -45.95 58.52 0.96
C ARG A 267 -46.34 58.67 -0.54
N LYS A 268 -47.50 58.20 -1.05
CA LYS A 268 -48.86 57.91 -0.50
C LYS A 268 -49.74 57.13 -1.52
N GLY A 269 -50.68 56.27 -1.04
CA GLY A 269 -52.01 55.88 -1.61
C GLY A 269 -52.03 55.12 -2.97
N GLU A 270 -52.95 54.22 -3.33
CA GLU A 270 -54.28 53.81 -2.84
C GLU A 270 -54.72 52.59 -3.69
N GLY A 271 -55.50 51.63 -3.16
CA GLY A 271 -56.15 50.59 -3.99
C GLY A 271 -56.23 49.16 -3.41
N ARG A 272 -57.28 48.91 -2.63
CA ARG A 272 -57.82 47.61 -2.14
C ARG A 272 -58.76 47.00 -3.24
N PRO A 273 -59.35 45.76 -3.22
CA PRO A 273 -59.49 44.72 -2.16
C PRO A 273 -59.16 43.24 -2.52
N GLU A 274 -58.98 42.45 -1.46
CA GLU A 274 -59.17 40.99 -1.39
C GLU A 274 -60.66 40.61 -1.28
N PRO A 275 -61.03 39.35 -1.58
CA PRO A 275 -62.13 38.66 -0.91
C PRO A 275 -61.65 37.61 0.10
N LYS A 276 -62.48 37.45 1.13
CA LYS A 276 -62.31 36.64 2.34
C LYS A 276 -62.78 35.19 2.19
N THR A 277 -62.13 34.32 2.97
CA THR A 277 -62.63 33.20 3.78
C THR A 277 -64.03 32.60 3.54
N THR A 278 -64.09 31.26 3.58
CA THR A 278 -65.11 30.51 4.36
C THR A 278 -64.54 29.15 4.79
N LYS A 279 -64.83 28.79 6.05
CA LYS A 279 -64.81 27.42 6.59
C LYS A 279 -66.12 26.73 6.16
N ASP A 280 -66.12 25.40 6.06
CA ASP A 280 -67.15 24.49 6.62
C ASP A 280 -66.78 23.01 6.36
N ASP A 281 -66.61 22.27 7.46
CA ASP A 281 -67.09 20.92 7.88
C ASP A 281 -67.19 19.66 6.96
N LEU A 282 -67.01 18.50 7.66
CA LEU A 282 -67.38 17.08 7.39
C LEU A 282 -66.24 16.19 6.81
N ASP A 283 -65.63 15.25 7.53
CA ASP A 283 -66.07 13.96 8.14
C ASP A 283 -66.28 12.81 7.14
N ASP A 284 -65.25 11.94 6.98
CA ASP A 284 -65.22 10.46 7.18
C ASP A 284 -63.74 10.03 6.99
N GLY A 285 -63.15 8.96 7.54
CA GLY A 285 -63.68 7.76 8.19
C GLY A 285 -62.89 6.53 7.71
N SER A 286 -61.85 6.11 8.46
CA SER A 286 -61.09 4.82 8.34
C SER A 286 -60.21 4.66 7.07
N THR A 287 -59.08 3.93 7.02
CA THR A 287 -58.76 2.62 7.59
C THR A 287 -57.22 2.40 7.60
N ASP A 288 -56.70 1.84 8.71
CA ASP A 288 -55.51 0.98 8.94
C ASP A 288 -54.07 1.29 8.46
N GLU A 289 -53.16 1.36 9.45
CA GLU A 289 -51.73 0.98 9.38
C GLU A 289 -51.55 -0.58 9.37
N PRO A 290 -50.34 -1.16 9.48
CA PRO A 290 -49.30 -1.32 8.47
C PRO A 290 -48.86 -2.80 8.28
N GLU A 291 -47.85 -2.99 7.43
CA GLU A 291 -47.10 -4.21 7.10
C GLU A 291 -46.68 -5.13 8.27
N THR A 292 -46.77 -6.45 8.05
CA THR A 292 -45.79 -7.50 8.42
C THR A 292 -45.94 -8.67 7.43
N ALA A 293 -44.93 -9.01 6.63
CA ALA A 293 -43.81 -9.95 6.88
C ALA A 293 -44.14 -11.44 6.66
N ASP A 294 -43.23 -12.07 5.90
CA ASP A 294 -42.84 -13.47 5.86
C ASP A 294 -43.68 -14.50 5.06
N ALA A 295 -43.08 -14.91 3.93
CA ALA A 295 -43.39 -16.12 3.20
C ALA A 295 -42.13 -17.01 3.08
N GLU A 296 -42.34 -18.26 3.51
CA GLU A 296 -41.77 -19.52 3.03
C GLU A 296 -40.51 -20.13 3.68
N VAL A 297 -40.83 -21.25 4.37
CA VAL A 297 -39.99 -22.29 4.94
C VAL A 297 -39.84 -23.44 3.93
N ALA A 298 -38.58 -23.82 3.71
CA ALA A 298 -38.01 -25.16 3.48
C ALA A 298 -38.82 -26.24 2.73
N THR A 299 -38.18 -26.83 1.71
CA THR A 299 -38.08 -28.29 1.58
C THR A 299 -36.74 -28.70 0.96
N ARG A 300 -36.25 -29.86 1.42
CA ARG A 300 -34.92 -30.45 1.28
C ARG A 300 -34.90 -31.40 0.08
N ASP A 301 -33.71 -31.66 -0.48
CA ASP A 301 -33.38 -32.97 -1.05
C ASP A 301 -31.89 -33.33 -0.83
N PRO A 302 -31.54 -34.59 -0.49
CA PRO A 302 -30.19 -35.00 -0.11
C PRO A 302 -29.43 -35.78 -1.21
N LEU A 303 -28.10 -35.83 -1.04
CA LEU A 303 -27.12 -36.65 -1.76
C LEU A 303 -27.38 -38.17 -1.63
N PRO A 304 -26.91 -39.01 -2.57
CA PRO A 304 -26.73 -40.43 -2.33
C PRO A 304 -25.26 -40.86 -2.19
N ALA A 305 -25.03 -41.88 -1.38
CA ALA A 305 -23.79 -42.66 -1.28
C ALA A 305 -24.09 -44.17 -1.21
N THR A 306 -23.14 -44.97 -1.70
CA THR A 306 -22.73 -46.35 -1.29
C THR A 306 -23.13 -47.56 -2.16
N GLY A 307 -22.14 -48.46 -2.37
CA GLY A 307 -22.26 -49.90 -2.73
C GLY A 307 -21.07 -50.41 -3.58
N GLN A 308 -19.99 -50.97 -3.00
CA GLN A 308 -19.68 -52.42 -2.80
C GLN A 308 -19.34 -53.18 -4.11
N SER A 309 -18.08 -53.53 -4.40
CA SER A 309 -17.26 -54.71 -4.01
C SER A 309 -17.39 -55.91 -4.97
N GLU A 310 -16.27 -56.39 -5.54
CA GLU A 310 -15.91 -57.82 -5.60
C GLU A 310 -14.50 -58.07 -6.18
N GLU A 311 -13.85 -59.07 -5.60
CA GLU A 311 -12.55 -59.66 -5.93
C GLU A 311 -12.53 -60.36 -7.30
N THR A 312 -11.35 -60.51 -7.88
CA THR A 312 -10.87 -61.84 -8.31
C THR A 312 -9.35 -61.81 -8.44
N ALA A 313 -8.74 -62.79 -7.77
CA ALA A 313 -7.32 -63.05 -7.69
C ALA A 313 -6.78 -63.81 -8.91
N SER A 314 -5.44 -63.78 -9.05
CA SER A 314 -4.53 -64.83 -9.55
C SER A 314 -4.77 -65.38 -10.97
N GLU A 315 -3.75 -65.66 -11.78
CA GLU A 315 -2.59 -66.48 -11.47
C GLU A 315 -1.61 -66.47 -12.66
N SER A 316 -0.32 -66.70 -12.37
CA SER A 316 0.67 -67.45 -13.18
C SER A 316 1.10 -66.92 -14.57
N THR A 317 2.36 -66.99 -15.02
CA THR A 317 3.68 -67.47 -14.54
C THR A 317 4.69 -67.09 -15.64
N GLU A 318 5.96 -66.91 -15.22
CA GLU A 318 7.25 -67.21 -15.93
C GLU A 318 7.40 -66.83 -17.43
N THR A 319 8.50 -66.25 -17.92
CA THR A 319 9.88 -66.76 -17.81
C THR A 319 10.88 -65.74 -18.39
N VAL A 320 12.00 -65.58 -17.68
CA VAL A 320 13.41 -65.31 -18.08
C VAL A 320 13.73 -65.16 -19.58
N GLU A 321 14.46 -64.08 -19.95
CA GLU A 321 15.81 -64.17 -20.56
C GLU A 321 16.51 -62.81 -20.73
N ALA A 322 17.84 -62.86 -20.68
CA ALA A 322 18.80 -61.77 -20.51
C ALA A 322 19.26 -61.14 -21.85
N PRO A 323 20.16 -60.13 -21.85
CA PRO A 323 20.39 -59.25 -22.99
C PRO A 323 21.40 -59.81 -24.00
N THR A 324 21.30 -59.39 -25.26
CA THR A 324 22.33 -59.61 -26.28
C THR A 324 22.96 -58.31 -26.73
N GLU A 325 24.28 -58.35 -26.74
CA GLU A 325 25.23 -57.37 -27.25
C GLU A 325 25.11 -57.20 -28.77
N ASN A 326 25.55 -56.05 -29.28
CA ASN A 326 26.08 -55.98 -30.63
C ASN A 326 27.14 -54.86 -30.71
N GLU A 327 28.41 -55.26 -30.66
CA GLU A 327 29.51 -54.56 -31.33
C GLU A 327 29.51 -54.97 -32.82
N THR A 328 29.93 -54.06 -33.70
CA THR A 328 30.82 -54.25 -34.88
C THR A 328 30.61 -53.02 -35.80
N THR A 329 31.47 -52.01 -35.81
CA THR A 329 32.75 -51.83 -36.55
C THR A 329 32.58 -51.56 -38.05
N SER A 330 33.04 -50.37 -38.49
CA SER A 330 33.98 -50.14 -39.62
C SER A 330 34.00 -48.63 -39.95
N GLU A 331 35.13 -47.94 -39.70
CA GLU A 331 36.18 -47.56 -40.67
C GLU A 331 35.73 -46.48 -41.68
N ARG A 332 36.52 -45.52 -42.18
CA ARG A 332 37.86 -44.91 -41.96
C ARG A 332 37.92 -43.71 -42.94
N GLU A 333 39.05 -42.97 -42.89
CA GLU A 333 39.54 -41.87 -43.76
C GLU A 333 39.39 -40.49 -43.10
N ALA A 334 40.41 -39.86 -42.50
CA ALA A 334 41.83 -39.64 -42.84
C ALA A 334 42.07 -38.68 -44.01
N GLY A 335 42.79 -37.58 -43.73
CA GLY A 335 43.28 -36.57 -44.67
C GLY A 335 43.42 -35.21 -43.97
N SER A 336 44.53 -34.99 -43.22
CA SER A 336 45.77 -34.30 -43.67
C SER A 336 45.60 -32.78 -43.74
N GLY A 337 46.12 -32.01 -42.79
CA GLY A 337 47.51 -31.48 -42.77
C GLY A 337 47.40 -29.94 -42.88
N GLU A 338 48.19 -29.06 -42.29
CA GLU A 338 49.39 -29.07 -41.45
C GLU A 338 49.46 -27.68 -40.73
N PRO A 339 50.37 -27.48 -39.76
CA PRO A 339 50.49 -26.30 -38.90
C PRO A 339 51.70 -25.39 -39.24
N VAL A 340 51.67 -24.12 -38.82
CA VAL A 340 52.84 -23.21 -38.69
C VAL A 340 52.48 -22.16 -37.61
N ALA A 341 53.01 -22.16 -36.38
CA ALA A 341 54.36 -21.89 -35.85
C ALA A 341 54.66 -20.39 -35.57
N THR A 342 55.03 -20.11 -34.30
CA THR A 342 56.09 -19.18 -33.79
C THR A 342 55.98 -17.67 -34.07
N ALA A 343 56.44 -16.72 -33.26
CA ALA A 343 57.06 -16.62 -31.92
C ALA A 343 57.26 -15.10 -31.64
N GLU A 344 57.58 -14.75 -30.37
CA GLU A 344 58.35 -13.55 -29.93
C GLU A 344 57.75 -12.15 -30.18
N GLU A 345 57.93 -11.08 -29.38
CA GLU A 345 58.90 -10.62 -28.37
C GLU A 345 58.15 -9.51 -27.56
N ALA A 346 58.17 -9.45 -26.22
CA ALA A 346 59.16 -8.85 -25.32
C ALA A 346 59.02 -7.32 -25.04
N SER A 347 59.19 -6.97 -23.75
CA SER A 347 59.63 -5.69 -23.13
C SER A 347 58.72 -4.45 -23.30
N ALA A 348 58.23 -3.72 -22.29
CA ALA A 348 58.73 -3.31 -20.97
C ALA A 348 60.00 -2.43 -21.00
N GLU A 349 59.81 -1.11 -21.10
CA GLU A 349 60.69 0.01 -20.68
C GLU A 349 59.75 1.20 -20.38
N ASP A 350 59.68 1.70 -19.13
CA ASP A 350 60.38 2.89 -18.60
C ASP A 350 59.93 4.21 -19.26
N ALA A 351 59.22 5.11 -18.60
CA ALA A 351 59.60 6.04 -17.52
C ALA A 351 59.73 7.48 -18.07
N GLU A 352 59.09 8.40 -17.34
CA GLU A 352 59.29 9.87 -17.33
C GLU A 352 58.95 10.73 -18.56
N GLY A 353 58.27 11.85 -18.28
CA GLY A 353 57.97 12.89 -19.26
C GLY A 353 56.89 13.85 -18.78
N GLU A 354 57.28 14.78 -17.89
CA GLU A 354 56.58 16.03 -17.60
C GLU A 354 55.97 16.70 -18.84
N ASN A 355 54.80 17.33 -18.68
CA ASN A 355 54.63 18.70 -19.15
C ASN A 355 53.42 19.39 -18.49
N ALA A 356 53.77 20.47 -17.79
CA ALA A 356 53.14 21.80 -17.72
C ALA A 356 51.63 21.94 -17.93
#